data_AF-A0A6J6VBL0-F1
#
_entry.id   AF-A0A6J6VBL0-F1
#
_cell.length_a   1.000
_cell.length_b   1.000
_cell.length_c   1.000
_cell.angle_alpha   90.00
_cell.angle_beta   90.00
_cell.angle_gamma   90.00
#
_symmetry.space_group_name_H-M   'P 1'
#
loop_
_entity.id
_entity.type
_entity.pdbx_description
1 polymer ?
#
loop_
_entity_poly.entity_id
_entity_poly.type
_entity_poly.pdbx_seq_one_letter_code
_entity_poly.pdbx_strand_id
1 'polypeptide(L)'
;MLDEPTDNLDIESSEALERALDGFEGTVVAVSHDRTFLAQFDRYIMITDDGEVYALPDFDVAMAGLSEPDKLAGLRLAKPLTRD
;
A
#
# COMPACT_ATOMS: atom_id res chain seq x y z
N MET A 1 -2.09 9.20 9.45
CA MET A 1 -1.63 9.27 8.04
C MET A 1 -0.13 9.42 8.09
N LEU A 2 0.59 8.60 7.35
CA LEU A 2 2.05 8.55 7.31
C LEU A 2 2.48 8.76 5.85
N ASP A 3 3.44 9.64 5.63
CA ASP A 3 3.97 9.96 4.31
C ASP A 3 5.49 9.83 4.37
N GLU A 4 6.03 8.83 3.68
CA GLU A 4 7.42 8.37 3.78
C GLU A 4 7.93 8.23 5.22
N PRO A 5 7.29 7.40 6.06
CA PRO A 5 7.60 7.37 7.50
C PRO A 5 8.94 6.73 7.85
N THR A 6 9.55 5.99 6.91
CA THR A 6 10.88 5.39 7.09
C THR A 6 12.01 6.31 6.62
N ASP A 7 11.69 7.44 5.98
CA ASP A 7 12.71 8.38 5.53
C ASP A 7 13.46 8.99 6.70
N ASN A 8 14.79 9.02 6.57
CA ASN A 8 15.73 9.52 7.58
C ASN A 8 15.73 8.73 8.92
N LEU A 9 15.06 7.58 8.98
CA LEU A 9 15.16 6.68 10.11
C LEU A 9 16.38 5.77 9.96
N ASP A 10 17.08 5.53 11.06
CA ASP A 10 17.99 4.39 11.14
C ASP A 10 17.20 3.08 11.29
N ILE A 11 17.91 1.96 11.28
CA ILE A 11 17.30 0.63 11.36
C ILE A 11 16.53 0.48 12.68
N GLU A 12 17.12 0.89 13.80
CA GLU A 12 16.49 0.76 15.13
C GLU A 12 15.19 1.57 15.23
N SER A 13 15.18 2.79 14.67
CA SER A 13 14.03 3.67 14.63
C SER A 13 12.93 3.14 13.71
N SER A 14 13.30 2.55 12.57
CA SER A 14 12.36 1.93 11.64
C SER A 14 11.66 0.74 12.30
N GLU A 15 12.41 -0.16 12.94
CA GLU A 15 11.81 -1.27 13.68
C GLU A 15 10.94 -0.80 14.86
N ALA A 16 11.31 0.31 15.52
CA ALA A 16 10.50 0.88 16.58
C ALA A 16 9.16 1.41 16.07
N LEU A 17 9.15 2.03 14.88
CA LEU A 17 7.93 2.43 14.20
C LEU A 17 7.06 1.22 13.87
N GLU A 18 7.62 0.18 13.27
CA GLU A 18 6.89 -1.06 12.92
C GLU A 18 6.22 -1.68 14.14
N ARG A 19 6.95 -1.84 15.26
CA ARG A 19 6.40 -2.34 16.52
C ARG A 19 5.29 -1.45 17.08
N ALA A 20 5.40 -0.13 16.91
CA ALA A 20 4.36 0.78 17.36
C ALA A 20 3.08 0.66 16.51
N LEU A 21 3.22 0.40 15.20
CA LEU A 21 2.08 0.22 14.29
C LEU A 21 1.38 -1.13 14.51
N ASP A 22 2.12 -2.20 14.81
CA ASP A 22 1.55 -3.53 15.12
C ASP A 22 0.58 -3.50 16.33
N GLY A 23 0.89 -2.68 17.33
CA GLY A 23 0.03 -2.49 18.51
C GLY A 23 -1.03 -1.38 18.37
N PHE A 24 -1.11 -0.70 17.23
CA PHE A 24 -1.99 0.45 17.07
C PHE A 24 -3.43 0.01 16.69
N GLU A 25 -4.38 0.22 17.60
CA GLU A 25 -5.79 -0.17 17.39
C GLU A 25 -6.57 0.74 16.41
N GLY A 26 -5.92 1.77 15.86
CA GLY A 26 -6.54 2.70 14.92
C GLY A 26 -6.34 2.32 13.45
N THR A 27 -6.86 3.15 12.54
CA THR A 27 -6.58 3.01 11.11
C THR A 27 -5.34 3.79 10.73
N VAL A 28 -4.41 3.11 10.06
CA VAL A 28 -3.24 3.74 9.44
C VAL A 28 -3.49 3.85 7.94
N VAL A 29 -3.19 5.03 7.40
CA VAL A 29 -3.06 5.26 5.97
C VAL A 29 -1.61 5.67 5.77
N ALA A 30 -0.87 4.90 4.98
CA ALA A 30 0.54 5.13 4.74
C ALA A 30 0.83 5.20 3.24
N VAL A 31 1.76 6.08 2.88
CA VAL A 31 2.38 6.18 1.57
C VAL A 31 3.87 6.01 1.77
N SER A 32 4.49 5.11 1.01
CA SER A 32 5.95 4.94 1.05
C SER A 32 6.48 4.30 -0.22
N HIS A 33 7.76 4.51 -0.51
CA HIS A 33 8.51 3.72 -1.49
C HIS A 33 9.15 2.45 -0.90
N ASP A 34 9.12 2.27 0.42
CA ASP A 34 9.68 1.08 1.08
C ASP A 34 8.72 -0.12 1.01
N ARG A 35 9.11 -1.10 0.19
CA ARG A 35 8.35 -2.33 -0.03
C ARG A 35 8.26 -3.22 1.21
N THR A 36 9.28 -3.24 2.06
CA THR A 36 9.29 -4.07 3.28
C THR A 36 8.33 -3.51 4.32
N PHE A 37 8.31 -2.18 4.45
CA PHE A 37 7.33 -1.48 5.27
C PHE A 37 5.90 -1.70 4.75
N LEU A 38 5.67 -1.50 3.44
CA LEU A 38 4.36 -1.68 2.84
C LEU A 38 3.84 -3.12 2.91
N ALA A 39 4.72 -4.13 2.91
CA ALA A 39 4.34 -5.54 3.02
C ALA A 39 3.71 -5.93 4.37
N GLN A 40 3.78 -5.05 5.38
CA GLN A 40 3.16 -5.27 6.70
C GLN A 40 1.66 -4.92 6.72
N PHE A 41 1.15 -4.30 5.66
CA PHE A 41 -0.26 -3.90 5.56
C PHE A 41 -1.11 -4.97 4.86
N ASP A 42 -2.39 -5.04 5.21
CA ASP A 42 -3.31 -6.03 4.60
C ASP A 42 -4.19 -5.46 3.49
N ARG A 43 -4.08 -4.17 3.19
CA ARG A 43 -4.98 -3.48 2.25
C ARG A 43 -4.23 -2.46 1.44
N TYR A 44 -4.49 -2.48 0.15
CA TYR A 44 -3.83 -1.60 -0.80
C TYR A 44 -4.86 -0.94 -1.70
N ILE A 45 -4.62 0.32 -1.99
CA ILE A 45 -5.40 1.11 -2.95
C ILE A 45 -4.43 1.57 -4.01
N MET A 46 -4.80 1.39 -5.27
CA MET A 46 -4.10 1.97 -6.41
C MET A 46 -4.98 3.01 -7.07
N ILE A 47 -4.36 4.13 -7.43
CA ILE A 47 -4.97 5.18 -8.23
C ILE A 47 -4.14 5.27 -9.50
N THR A 48 -4.79 5.10 -10.65
CA THR A 48 -4.16 5.14 -11.97
C THR A 48 -4.15 6.56 -12.53
N ASP A 49 -3.38 6.81 -13.58
CA ASP A 49 -3.21 8.14 -14.20
C ASP A 49 -4.51 8.70 -14.82
N ASP A 50 -5.43 7.82 -15.21
CA ASP A 50 -6.78 8.15 -15.69
C ASP A 50 -7.78 8.40 -14.55
N GLY A 51 -7.34 8.28 -13.30
CA GLY A 51 -8.14 8.55 -12.10
C GLY A 51 -9.01 7.38 -11.64
N GLU A 52 -8.87 6.19 -12.25
CA GLU A 52 -9.51 5.00 -11.71
C GLU A 52 -8.91 4.61 -10.36
N VAL A 53 -9.74 4.06 -9.49
CA VAL A 53 -9.34 3.67 -8.14
C VAL A 53 -9.64 2.19 -7.96
N TYR A 54 -8.65 1.43 -7.52
CA TYR A 54 -8.74 0.00 -7.33
C TYR A 54 -8.41 -0.40 -5.90
N ALA A 55 -9.22 -1.28 -5.33
CA ALA A 55 -8.86 -2.02 -4.12
C ALA A 55 -8.11 -3.29 -4.52
N LEU A 56 -6.95 -3.52 -3.89
CA LEU A 56 -6.11 -4.69 -4.11
C LEU A 56 -6.03 -5.49 -2.80
N PRO A 57 -6.18 -6.83 -2.86
CA PRO A 57 -6.39 -7.66 -1.67
C PRO A 57 -5.14 -7.94 -0.86
N ASP A 58 -3.96 -7.82 -1.46
CA ASP A 58 -2.68 -8.22 -0.88
C ASP A 58 -1.51 -7.51 -1.58
N PHE A 59 -0.33 -7.66 -0.98
CA PHE A 59 0.90 -7.04 -1.43
C PHE A 59 1.33 -7.50 -2.82
N ASP A 60 1.18 -8.79 -3.13
CA ASP A 60 1.62 -9.36 -4.40
C ASP A 60 0.81 -8.82 -5.57
N VAL A 61 -0.52 -8.71 -5.41
CA VAL A 61 -1.40 -8.06 -6.38
C VAL A 61 -1.08 -6.58 -6.50
N ALA A 62 -0.75 -5.89 -5.39
CA ALA A 62 -0.33 -4.50 -5.42
C ALA A 62 0.97 -4.30 -6.24
N MET A 63 1.96 -5.16 -6.05
CA MET A 63 3.22 -5.11 -6.80
C MET A 63 3.04 -5.46 -8.28
N ALA A 64 2.18 -6.43 -8.59
CA ALA A 64 1.82 -6.76 -9.97
C ALA A 64 1.12 -5.57 -10.66
N GLY A 65 0.17 -4.94 -9.97
CA GLY A 65 -0.52 -3.74 -10.46
C GLY A 65 0.42 -2.56 -10.71
N LEU A 66 1.41 -2.34 -9.83
CA LEU A 66 2.42 -1.29 -10.03
C LEU A 66 3.32 -1.55 -11.23
N SER A 67 3.60 -2.83 -11.52
CA SER A 67 4.48 -3.22 -12.62
C SER A 67 3.79 -3.13 -13.98
N GLU A 68 2.49 -3.44 -14.02
CA GLU A 68 1.67 -3.42 -15.25
C GLU A 68 0.31 -2.73 -15.01
N PRO A 69 0.28 -1.40 -14.78
CA PRO A 69 -0.94 -0.68 -14.41
C PRO A 69 -2.10 -0.85 -15.41
N ASP A 70 -1.80 -0.84 -16.71
CA ASP A 70 -2.78 -1.00 -17.79
C ASP A 70 -3.50 -2.36 -17.76
N LYS A 71 -2.96 -3.35 -17.05
CA LYS A 71 -3.54 -4.70 -16.93
C LYS A 71 -4.30 -4.93 -15.63
N LEU A 72 -4.35 -3.93 -14.75
CA LEU A 72 -4.92 -4.06 -13.41
C LEU A 72 -6.40 -4.48 -13.46
N ALA A 73 -7.19 -3.91 -14.37
CA ALA A 73 -8.59 -4.30 -14.59
C ALA A 73 -8.76 -5.78 -14.97
N GLY A 74 -7.73 -6.39 -15.57
CA GLY A 74 -7.69 -7.81 -15.92
C GLY A 74 -7.26 -8.74 -14.76
N LEU A 75 -6.74 -8.20 -13.66
CA LEU A 75 -6.39 -8.99 -12.48
C LEU A 75 -7.66 -9.45 -11.79
N ARG A 76 -7.85 -10.77 -11.69
CA ARG A 76 -9.04 -11.40 -11.10
C ARG A 76 -9.38 -10.90 -9.68
N LEU A 77 -8.37 -10.41 -8.97
CA LEU A 77 -8.49 -9.99 -7.58
C LEU A 77 -8.61 -8.47 -7.38
N ALA A 78 -8.35 -7.67 -8.41
CA ALA A 78 -8.50 -6.23 -8.33
C ALA A 78 -9.99 -5.87 -8.42
N LYS A 79 -10.43 -4.92 -7.59
CA LYS A 79 -11.82 -4.44 -7.59
C LYS A 79 -11.86 -2.93 -7.86
N PRO A 80 -12.53 -2.46 -8.92
CA PRO A 80 -12.73 -1.03 -9.14
C PRO A 80 -13.62 -0.45 -8.04
N LEU A 81 -13.23 0.74 -7.55
CA LEU A 81 -13.92 1.52 -6.52
C LEU A 81 -14.57 2.79 -7.09
N THR A 82 -14.19 3.21 -8.29
CA THR A 82 -14.95 4.18 -9.08
C THR A 82 -16.30 3.56 -9.45
N ARG A 83 -17.40 4.29 -9.18
CA ARG A 83 -18.75 3.91 -9.63
C ARG A 83 -18.97 4.41 -11.05
N ASP A 84 -19.68 3.63 -11.86
CA ASP A 84 -20.32 4.07 -13.11
C ASP A 84 -21.35 5.20 -12.85
#